data_AF-A0A9D6R7W4-F1
#
_entry.id   AF-A0A9D6R7W4-F1
#
_cell.length_a   1.000
_cell.length_b   1.000
_cell.length_c   1.000
_cell.angle_alpha   90.00
_cell.angle_beta   90.00
_cell.angle_gamma   90.00
#
_symmetry.space_group_name_H-M   'P 1'
#
loop_
_entity.id
_entity.type
_entity.pdbx_description
1 polymer ?
#
loop_
_entity_poly.entity_id
_entity_poly.type
_entity_poly.pdbx_seq_one_letter_code
_entity_poly.pdbx_strand_id
1 'polypeptide(L)'
;MLHAIKVLDDCMKAHELLEEETDDTKFRILWVAGIALARAVGHVLDKVDSKQNDNAKRVISNAYENWKRDREGNKIFWEFIEDERNRGLKQYELGFLSGPIHVAASGQLFTLDENLFCPISDGAFAGEDCRDVLKEAIDWWERKLQAIETECERQE
;
A
#
# COMPACT_ATOMS: atom_id res chain seq x y z
N MET A 1 -18.91 -10.96 -3.96
CA MET A 1 -17.76 -10.69 -3.09
C MET A 1 -16.48 -10.79 -3.91
N LEU A 2 -15.69 -9.72 -3.93
CA LEU A 2 -14.43 -9.65 -4.68
C LEU A 2 -13.33 -10.49 -4.01
N HIS A 3 -12.56 -11.26 -4.78
CA HIS A 3 -11.41 -12.00 -4.24
C HIS A 3 -10.31 -11.05 -3.76
N ALA A 4 -10.24 -9.84 -4.33
CA ALA A 4 -9.32 -8.79 -3.91
C ALA A 4 -9.47 -8.42 -2.42
N ILE A 5 -10.65 -8.61 -1.80
CA ILE A 5 -10.88 -8.36 -0.37
C ILE A 5 -10.04 -9.29 0.49
N LYS A 6 -9.99 -10.58 0.14
CA LYS A 6 -9.15 -11.54 0.87
C LYS A 6 -7.67 -11.15 0.84
N VAL A 7 -7.19 -10.60 -0.28
CA VAL A 7 -5.81 -10.13 -0.40
C VAL A 7 -5.58 -8.87 0.46
N LEU A 8 -6.59 -8.01 0.56
CA LEU A 8 -6.55 -6.84 1.43
C LEU A 8 -6.50 -7.25 2.91
N ASP A 9 -7.27 -8.26 3.32
CA ASP A 9 -7.22 -8.80 4.68
C ASP A 9 -5.82 -9.33 5.03
N ASP A 10 -5.19 -10.07 4.12
CA ASP A 10 -3.80 -10.53 4.29
C ASP A 10 -2.82 -9.34 4.35
N CYS A 11 -3.05 -8.28 3.55
CA CYS A 11 -2.26 -7.04 3.58
C CYS A 11 -2.39 -6.30 4.92
N MET A 12 -3.60 -6.22 5.47
CA MET A 12 -3.86 -5.68 6.80
C MET A 12 -3.11 -6.48 7.85
N LYS A 13 -3.12 -7.81 7.73
CA LYS A 13 -2.38 -8.64 8.68
C LYS A 13 -0.87 -8.45 8.59
N ALA A 14 -0.32 -8.29 7.39
CA ALA A 14 1.09 -7.96 7.20
C ALA A 14 1.45 -6.61 7.85
N HIS A 15 0.57 -5.61 7.73
CA HIS A 15 0.73 -4.32 8.41
C HIS A 15 0.71 -4.46 9.94
N GLU A 16 -0.25 -5.18 10.51
CA GLU A 16 -0.28 -5.43 11.97
C GLU A 16 1.00 -6.12 12.47
N LEU A 17 1.55 -7.04 11.69
CA LEU A 17 2.81 -7.71 12.04
C LEU A 17 4.01 -6.75 11.96
N LEU A 18 3.98 -5.77 11.05
CA LEU A 18 5.02 -4.75 10.93
C LEU A 18 5.07 -3.78 12.10
N GLU A 19 3.91 -3.38 12.64
CA GLU A 19 3.81 -2.45 13.76
C GLU A 19 4.60 -2.91 14.99
N GLU A 20 4.57 -4.22 15.25
CA GLU A 20 5.14 -4.84 16.45
C GLU A 20 6.55 -5.43 16.20
N GLU A 21 7.03 -5.45 14.96
CA GLU A 21 8.27 -6.12 14.62
C GLU A 21 9.49 -5.23 14.93
N THR A 22 10.45 -5.82 15.63
CA THR A 22 11.67 -5.14 16.07
C THR A 22 12.91 -5.74 15.43
N ASP A 23 12.85 -6.97 14.91
CA ASP A 23 13.93 -7.58 14.17
C ASP A 23 14.01 -7.02 12.74
N ASP A 24 15.13 -6.39 12.41
CA ASP A 24 15.38 -5.76 11.09
C ASP A 24 15.11 -6.68 9.90
N THR A 25 15.46 -7.96 10.02
CA THR A 25 15.32 -8.90 8.91
C THR A 25 13.86 -9.28 8.71
N LYS A 26 13.13 -9.55 9.79
CA LYS A 26 11.70 -9.79 9.73
C LYS A 26 10.94 -8.54 9.30
N PHE A 27 11.31 -7.35 9.79
CA PHE A 27 10.72 -6.08 9.38
C PHE A 27 10.84 -5.91 7.86
N ARG A 28 12.04 -6.08 7.30
CA ARG A 28 12.27 -6.02 5.85
C ARG A 28 11.44 -7.04 5.08
N ILE A 29 11.35 -8.29 5.56
CA ILE A 29 10.56 -9.34 4.90
C ILE A 29 9.07 -8.98 4.91
N LEU A 30 8.55 -8.55 6.05
CA LEU A 30 7.16 -8.17 6.22
C LEU A 30 6.83 -6.92 5.39
N TRP A 31 7.76 -5.97 5.24
CA TRP A 31 7.59 -4.81 4.37
C TRP A 31 7.39 -5.24 2.91
N VAL A 32 8.29 -6.08 2.42
CA VAL A 32 8.19 -6.64 1.06
C VAL A 32 6.89 -7.41 0.88
N ALA A 33 6.46 -8.19 1.89
CA ALA A 33 5.18 -8.88 1.87
C ALA A 33 3.99 -7.92 1.82
N GLY A 34 3.97 -6.88 2.64
CA GLY A 34 2.92 -5.84 2.68
C GLY A 34 2.79 -5.13 1.33
N ILE A 35 3.90 -4.67 0.74
CA ILE A 35 3.90 -4.02 -0.57
C ILE A 35 3.44 -4.98 -1.68
N ALA A 36 3.90 -6.24 -1.64
CA ALA A 36 3.48 -7.25 -2.61
C ALA A 36 1.95 -7.52 -2.52
N LEU A 37 1.41 -7.62 -1.30
CA LEU A 37 -0.02 -7.82 -1.06
C LEU A 37 -0.83 -6.59 -1.50
N ALA A 38 -0.41 -5.38 -1.14
CA ALA A 38 -1.05 -4.13 -1.59
C ALA A 38 -1.12 -4.05 -3.12
N ARG A 39 -0.08 -4.51 -3.84
CA ARG A 39 -0.12 -4.58 -5.29
C ARG A 39 -1.01 -5.72 -5.81
N ALA A 40 -1.01 -6.85 -5.12
CA ALA A 40 -1.79 -8.02 -5.48
C ALA A 40 -3.30 -7.74 -5.39
N VAL A 41 -3.78 -6.90 -4.47
CA VAL A 41 -5.17 -6.43 -4.41
C VAL A 41 -5.61 -5.91 -5.79
N GLY A 42 -4.89 -4.93 -6.33
CA GLY A 42 -5.20 -4.37 -7.64
C GLY A 42 -5.06 -5.37 -8.80
N HIS A 43 -4.07 -6.27 -8.72
CA HIS A 43 -3.90 -7.32 -9.74
C HIS A 43 -5.06 -8.32 -9.75
N VAL A 44 -5.48 -8.80 -8.58
CA VAL A 44 -6.62 -9.71 -8.44
C VAL A 44 -7.90 -9.02 -8.88
N LEU A 45 -8.11 -7.77 -8.47
CA LEU A 45 -9.26 -6.98 -8.92
C LEU A 45 -9.33 -6.90 -10.45
N ASP A 46 -8.24 -6.52 -11.11
CA ASP A 46 -8.20 -6.32 -12.56
C ASP A 46 -8.16 -7.62 -13.37
N LYS A 47 -7.51 -8.68 -12.87
CA LYS A 47 -7.24 -9.91 -13.67
C LYS A 47 -8.06 -11.13 -13.26
N VAL A 48 -8.65 -11.13 -12.07
CA VAL A 48 -9.46 -12.23 -11.55
C VAL A 48 -10.90 -11.77 -11.39
N ASP A 49 -11.15 -10.73 -10.60
CA ASP A 49 -12.52 -10.28 -10.31
C ASP A 49 -13.24 -9.69 -11.52
N SER A 50 -12.52 -8.98 -12.40
CA SER A 50 -13.07 -8.48 -13.67
C SER A 50 -13.57 -9.59 -14.62
N LYS A 51 -13.20 -10.85 -14.40
CA LYS A 51 -13.63 -11.98 -15.22
C LYS A 51 -14.88 -12.70 -14.68
N GLN A 52 -15.37 -12.30 -13.51
CA GLN A 52 -16.55 -12.94 -12.92
C GLN A 52 -17.80 -12.76 -13.80
N ASN A 53 -18.03 -11.54 -14.31
CA ASN A 53 -19.08 -11.23 -15.27
C ASN A 53 -18.81 -9.89 -15.98
N ASP A 54 -19.59 -9.58 -17.02
CA ASP A 54 -19.43 -8.35 -17.81
C ASP A 54 -19.71 -7.07 -17.02
N ASN A 55 -20.61 -7.14 -16.02
CA ASN A 55 -20.90 -6.00 -15.15
C ASN A 55 -19.69 -5.61 -14.30
N ALA A 56 -19.11 -6.58 -13.58
CA ALA A 56 -17.90 -6.43 -12.80
C ALA A 56 -16.74 -5.90 -13.64
N LYS A 57 -16.55 -6.46 -14.85
CA LYS A 57 -15.52 -5.98 -15.79
C LYS A 57 -15.67 -4.49 -16.09
N ARG A 58 -16.90 -4.05 -16.40
CA ARG A 58 -17.20 -2.66 -16.74
C ARG A 58 -17.00 -1.73 -15.54
N VAL A 59 -17.55 -2.08 -14.38
CA VAL A 59 -17.43 -1.26 -13.15
C VAL A 59 -15.96 -1.08 -12.77
N ILE A 60 -15.19 -2.18 -12.73
CA ILE A 60 -13.76 -2.16 -12.38
C ILE A 60 -12.97 -1.34 -13.40
N SER A 61 -13.21 -1.52 -14.70
CA SER A 61 -12.52 -0.76 -15.76
C SER A 61 -12.80 0.75 -15.63
N ASN A 62 -14.05 1.12 -15.38
CA ASN A 62 -14.44 2.52 -15.18
C ASN A 62 -13.77 3.12 -13.93
N ALA A 63 -13.67 2.35 -12.84
CA ALA A 63 -13.00 2.79 -11.63
C ALA A 63 -11.52 3.10 -11.90
N TYR A 64 -10.79 2.20 -12.57
CA TYR A 64 -9.39 2.43 -12.95
C TYR A 64 -9.21 3.65 -13.85
N GLU A 65 -10.08 3.84 -14.84
CA GLU A 65 -10.03 5.03 -15.71
C GLU A 65 -10.28 6.32 -14.91
N ASN A 66 -11.17 6.30 -13.93
CA ASN A 66 -11.41 7.45 -13.05
C ASN A 66 -10.19 7.76 -12.18
N TRP A 67 -9.55 6.75 -11.57
CA TRP A 67 -8.34 6.94 -10.75
C TRP A 67 -7.15 7.43 -11.59
N LYS A 68 -7.12 7.07 -12.88
CA LYS A 68 -6.10 7.54 -13.83
C LYS A 68 -6.33 8.98 -14.26
N ARG A 69 -7.58 9.44 -14.37
CA ARG A 69 -7.90 10.84 -14.70
C ARG A 69 -7.56 11.80 -13.57
N ASP A 70 -7.71 11.35 -12.32
CA ASP A 70 -7.36 12.11 -11.13
C ASP A 70 -6.19 11.45 -10.40
N ARG A 71 -4.98 11.56 -10.97
CA ARG A 71 -3.78 10.97 -10.37
C ARG A 71 -3.44 11.59 -9.03
N GLU A 72 -3.56 12.90 -8.91
CA GLU A 72 -3.27 13.64 -7.67
C GLU A 72 -4.17 13.15 -6.53
N GLY A 73 -5.48 13.08 -6.75
CA GLY A 73 -6.43 12.55 -5.76
C GLY A 73 -6.29 11.05 -5.49
N ASN A 74 -5.50 10.33 -6.28
CA ASN A 74 -5.20 8.91 -6.11
C ASN A 74 -3.68 8.65 -6.03
N LYS A 75 -2.91 9.62 -5.53
CA LYS A 75 -1.44 9.55 -5.48
C LYS A 75 -0.91 8.33 -4.73
N ILE A 76 -1.61 7.86 -3.69
CA ILE A 76 -1.21 6.66 -2.95
C ILE A 76 -1.13 5.41 -3.85
N PHE A 77 -1.98 5.31 -4.88
CA PHE A 77 -1.89 4.21 -5.84
C PHE A 77 -0.71 4.39 -6.79
N TRP A 78 -0.54 5.59 -7.35
CA TRP A 78 0.43 5.85 -8.42
C TRP A 78 1.86 6.07 -7.91
N GLU A 79 2.03 6.82 -6.84
CA GLU A 79 3.34 7.29 -6.33
C GLU A 79 3.84 6.46 -5.14
N PHE A 80 3.01 5.57 -4.60
CA PHE A 80 3.42 4.63 -3.55
C PHE A 80 3.23 3.18 -3.97
N ILE A 81 2.00 2.66 -4.13
CA ILE A 81 1.77 1.22 -4.38
C ILE A 81 2.46 0.75 -5.68
N GLU A 82 2.38 1.52 -6.76
CA GLU A 82 3.01 1.15 -8.03
C GLU A 82 4.53 1.33 -8.01
N ASP A 83 5.01 2.45 -7.48
CA ASP A 83 6.42 2.84 -7.46
C ASP A 83 7.24 2.04 -6.45
N GLU A 84 6.74 1.88 -5.23
CA GLU A 84 7.41 1.11 -4.17
C GLU A 84 7.53 -0.36 -4.57
N ARG A 85 6.53 -0.89 -5.27
CA ARG A 85 6.65 -2.22 -5.88
C ARG A 85 7.77 -2.28 -6.91
N ASN A 86 7.87 -1.28 -7.79
CA ASN A 86 8.92 -1.26 -8.82
C ASN A 86 10.32 -1.22 -8.20
N ARG A 87 10.52 -0.49 -7.10
CA ARG A 87 11.80 -0.46 -6.37
C ARG A 87 12.03 -1.74 -5.57
N GLY A 88 11.14 -2.05 -4.64
CA GLY A 88 11.29 -3.16 -3.70
C GLY A 88 11.29 -4.54 -4.35
N LEU A 89 10.39 -4.80 -5.32
CA LEU A 89 10.30 -6.14 -5.94
C LEU A 89 11.23 -6.35 -7.13
N LYS A 90 11.63 -5.30 -7.86
CA LYS A 90 12.51 -5.47 -9.04
C LYS A 90 13.97 -5.16 -8.77
N GLN A 91 14.26 -4.30 -7.79
CA GLN A 91 15.62 -3.83 -7.50
C GLN A 91 16.07 -4.21 -6.09
N TYR A 92 15.15 -4.69 -5.24
CA TYR A 92 15.39 -4.96 -3.83
C TYR A 92 15.94 -3.74 -3.08
N GLU A 93 15.50 -2.56 -3.54
CA GLU A 93 15.74 -1.27 -2.89
C GLU A 93 14.47 -0.92 -2.11
N LEU A 94 14.57 -0.90 -0.79
CA LEU A 94 13.46 -0.53 0.08
C LEU A 94 13.37 1.00 0.08
N GLY A 95 12.18 1.55 -0.15
CA GLY A 95 11.95 2.98 -0.18
C GLY A 95 11.91 3.65 1.19
N PHE A 96 12.46 3.02 2.23
CA PHE A 96 12.55 3.58 3.58
C PHE A 96 13.98 3.47 4.13
N LEU A 97 14.31 4.36 5.05
CA LEU A 97 15.60 4.33 5.76
C LEU A 97 15.50 3.39 6.98
N SER A 98 16.38 2.40 7.04
CA SER A 98 16.55 1.51 8.20
C SER A 98 17.84 1.80 8.96
N GLY A 99 17.84 1.59 10.27
CA GLY A 99 19.00 1.82 11.17
C GLY A 99 18.84 3.06 12.05
N PRO A 100 19.91 3.52 12.73
CA PRO A 100 19.84 4.63 13.66
C PRO A 100 19.45 5.93 12.96
N ILE A 101 18.31 6.52 13.36
CA ILE A 101 17.84 7.80 12.81
C ILE A 101 18.10 8.92 13.81
N HIS A 102 18.76 9.96 13.33
CA HIS A 102 18.98 11.18 14.08
C HIS A 102 17.83 12.16 13.86
N VAL A 103 17.12 12.50 14.93
CA VAL A 103 15.99 13.44 14.89
C VAL A 103 16.37 14.69 15.67
N ALA A 104 16.13 15.85 15.07
CA ALA A 104 16.32 17.14 15.72
C ALA A 104 14.99 17.60 16.36
N ALA A 105 14.92 17.64 17.68
CA ALA A 105 13.76 18.14 18.42
C ALA A 105 14.21 19.18 19.45
N SER A 106 13.53 20.33 19.49
CA SER A 106 13.84 21.42 20.44
C SER A 106 15.31 21.87 20.44
N GLY A 107 15.97 21.83 19.27
CA GLY A 107 17.38 22.19 19.12
C GLY A 107 18.38 21.14 19.62
N GLN A 108 17.93 19.94 19.99
CA GLN A 108 18.76 18.81 20.39
C GLN A 108 18.66 17.67 19.38
N LEU A 109 19.75 16.92 19.22
CA LEU A 109 19.80 15.71 18.40
C LEU A 109 19.54 14.48 19.28
N PHE A 110 18.54 13.70 18.92
CA PHE A 110 18.22 12.41 19.51
C PHE A 110 18.53 11.31 18.50
N THR A 111 18.94 10.14 18.98
CA THR A 111 19.05 8.94 18.14
C THR A 111 17.91 8.02 18.54
N LEU A 112 17.09 7.66 17.57
CA LEU A 112 16.03 6.68 17.77
C LEU A 112 16.59 5.27 17.68
N ASP A 113 16.01 4.35 18.45
CA ASP A 113 16.29 2.92 18.34
C ASP A 113 15.88 2.40 16.95
N GLU A 114 16.48 1.28 16.55
CA GLU A 114 16.21 0.63 15.27
C GLU A 114 14.71 0.34 15.11
N ASN A 115 14.17 0.64 13.92
CA ASN A 115 12.77 0.46 13.53
C ASN A 115 11.72 1.22 14.36
N LEU A 116 12.12 2.10 15.28
CA LEU A 116 11.18 2.97 15.97
C LEU A 116 10.51 3.94 14.99
N PHE A 117 11.27 4.41 14.00
CA PHE A 117 10.80 5.25 12.91
C PHE A 117 11.52 4.86 11.63
N CYS A 118 10.76 4.59 10.57
CA CYS A 118 11.27 4.12 9.28
C CYS A 118 10.76 5.05 8.17
N PRO A 119 11.36 6.25 8.00
CA PRO A 119 10.86 7.24 7.07
C PRO A 119 11.05 6.77 5.63
N ILE A 120 10.04 7.01 4.80
CA ILE A 120 10.16 6.90 3.36
C ILE A 120 11.27 7.84 2.88
N SER A 121 12.16 7.33 2.03
CA SER A 121 13.41 8.01 1.64
C SER A 121 13.22 9.14 0.63
N ASP A 122 12.21 9.03 -0.24
CA ASP A 122 11.97 9.97 -1.35
C ASP A 122 10.51 10.00 -1.82
N GLY A 123 10.21 10.84 -2.81
CA GLY A 123 8.88 10.94 -3.41
C GLY A 123 7.88 11.74 -2.58
N ALA A 124 6.59 11.59 -2.89
CA ALA A 124 5.52 12.40 -2.28
C ALA A 124 5.21 12.08 -0.83
N PHE A 125 5.77 10.98 -0.32
CA PHE A 125 5.63 10.53 1.07
C PHE A 125 6.95 10.60 1.84
N ALA A 126 7.98 11.25 1.28
CA ALA A 126 9.29 11.36 1.91
C ALA A 126 9.20 11.93 3.33
N GLY A 127 9.84 11.25 4.28
CA GLY A 127 9.84 11.63 5.69
C GLY A 127 8.65 11.13 6.51
N GLU A 128 7.62 10.54 5.89
CA GLU A 128 6.54 9.85 6.60
C GLU A 128 6.99 8.43 7.00
N ASP A 129 6.49 7.89 8.12
CA ASP A 129 6.79 6.51 8.50
C ASP A 129 6.20 5.54 7.47
N CYS A 130 7.00 4.56 7.05
CA CYS A 130 6.60 3.63 6.01
C CYS A 130 5.35 2.82 6.38
N ARG A 131 5.14 2.53 7.68
CA ARG A 131 3.96 1.82 8.18
C ARG A 131 2.71 2.68 8.03
N ASP A 132 2.77 3.95 8.38
CA ASP A 132 1.67 4.91 8.20
C ASP A 132 1.26 5.03 6.72
N VAL A 133 2.24 5.10 5.81
CA VAL A 133 1.95 5.15 4.37
C VAL A 133 1.34 3.84 3.86
N LEU A 134 1.79 2.68 4.36
CA LEU A 134 1.16 1.39 4.06
C LEU A 134 -0.28 1.33 4.61
N LYS A 135 -0.54 1.88 5.79
CA LYS A 135 -1.90 2.02 6.34
C LYS A 135 -2.79 2.88 5.45
N GLU A 136 -2.28 4.02 4.96
CA GLU A 136 -3.00 4.87 4.03
C GLU A 136 -3.36 4.13 2.73
N ALA A 137 -2.44 3.30 2.22
CA ALA A 137 -2.67 2.46 1.04
C ALA A 137 -3.75 1.40 1.28
N ILE A 138 -3.75 0.76 2.45
CA ILE A 138 -4.79 -0.18 2.87
C ILE A 138 -6.16 0.51 2.93
N ASP A 139 -6.25 1.66 3.59
CA ASP A 139 -7.49 2.42 3.74
C ASP A 139 -8.00 2.97 2.41
N TRP A 140 -7.09 3.29 1.49
CA TRP A 140 -7.45 3.62 0.13
C TRP A 140 -8.06 2.41 -0.59
N TRP A 141 -7.42 1.24 -0.53
CA TRP A 141 -7.95 0.03 -1.15
C TRP A 141 -9.31 -0.38 -0.60
N GLU A 142 -9.49 -0.36 0.72
CA GLU A 142 -10.76 -0.67 1.37
C GLU A 142 -11.89 0.18 0.79
N ARG A 143 -11.71 1.51 0.78
CA ARG A 143 -12.69 2.45 0.21
C ARG A 143 -12.98 2.18 -1.26
N LYS A 144 -11.95 1.83 -2.06
CA LYS A 144 -12.14 1.54 -3.49
C LYS A 144 -12.89 0.24 -3.72
N LEU A 145 -12.57 -0.82 -2.98
CA LEU A 145 -13.26 -2.12 -3.10
C LEU A 145 -14.72 -2.00 -2.67
N GLN A 146 -15.00 -1.33 -1.54
CA GLN A 146 -16.37 -1.07 -1.08
C GLN A 146 -17.20 -0.30 -2.12
N ALA A 147 -16.61 0.73 -2.75
CA ALA A 147 -17.28 1.49 -3.80
C ALA A 147 -17.58 0.65 -5.05
N ILE A 148 -16.66 -0.25 -5.43
CA ILE A 148 -16.86 -1.16 -6.56
C ILE A 148 -17.96 -2.18 -6.26
N GLU A 149 -17.95 -2.81 -5.09
CA GLU A 149 -19.00 -3.77 -4.71
C GLU A 149 -20.38 -3.10 -4.70
N THR A 150 -20.48 -1.92 -4.08
CA THR A 150 -21.72 -1.13 -4.07
C THR A 150 -22.22 -0.83 -5.49
N GLU A 151 -21.33 -0.45 -6.40
CA GLU A 151 -21.72 -0.13 -7.78
C GLU A 151 -22.10 -1.36 -8.60
N CYS A 152 -21.45 -2.50 -8.36
CA CYS A 152 -21.83 -3.77 -8.97
C CYS A 152 -23.26 -4.17 -8.55
N GLU A 153 -23.58 -4.09 -7.26
CA GLU A 153 -24.91 -4.43 -6.71
C GLU A 153 -26.02 -3.51 -7.22
N ARG A 154 -25.72 -2.22 -7.47
CA ARG A 154 -26.71 -1.26 -8.01
C ARG A 154 -27.08 -1.50 -9.48
N GLN A 155 -26.26 -2.26 -10.20
CA GLN A 155 -26.39 -2.51 -11.63
C GLN A 155 -26.81 -3.96 -11.95
N GLU A 156 -27.07 -4.78 -10.92
CA GLU A 156 -27.76 -6.08 -10.99
C GLU A 156 -29.29 -5.90 -11.05
#